data_AF-A0A661KUH9-F1
#
_entry.id   AF-A0A661KUH9-F1
#
_cell.length_a   1.000
_cell.length_b   1.000
_cell.length_c   1.000
_cell.angle_alpha   90.00
_cell.angle_beta   90.00
_cell.angle_gamma   90.00
#
_symmetry.space_group_name_H-M   'P 1'
#
loop_
_entity.id
_entity.type
_entity.pdbx_description
1 polymer ?
#
loop_
_entity_poly.entity_id
_entity_poly.type
_entity_poly.pdbx_seq_one_letter_code
_entity_poly.pdbx_strand_id
1 'polypeptide(L)'
;TRKTVPGWRILDKYAVRIGGGHNHRFGLFDGVLIKDNHISAAGSVGEAIKLVKGSVPHTLKIEVEVETLDELKEAIDSGADAVLLDNMDMNMLRKAVEIAKDRVIIEVSGGITLEDVGEIAKTGVDFISVGAITHSVKGVDISLELQRKGH
;
A
#
# COMPACT_ATOMS: atom_id res chain seq x y z
N THR A 1 0.07 -5.38 -1.14
CA THR A 1 -0.15 -5.44 0.32
C THR A 1 0.46 -6.71 0.93
N ARG A 2 0.22 -6.97 2.24
CA ARG A 2 0.54 -8.24 2.95
C ARG A 2 -0.69 -9.16 3.15
N LYS A 3 -1.86 -8.77 2.64
CA LYS A 3 -3.13 -9.52 2.72
C LYS A 3 -3.11 -10.65 1.67
N THR A 4 -2.27 -11.65 1.91
CA THR A 4 -1.99 -12.79 1.01
C THR A 4 -2.45 -14.10 1.65
N VAL A 5 -2.59 -15.16 0.85
CA VAL A 5 -2.85 -16.51 1.35
C VAL A 5 -1.71 -16.92 2.31
N PRO A 6 -2.03 -17.41 3.53
CA PRO A 6 -1.01 -17.84 4.49
C PRO A 6 -0.07 -18.90 3.89
N GLY A 7 1.24 -18.68 4.03
CA GLY A 7 2.29 -19.56 3.47
C GLY A 7 2.57 -19.37 1.97
N TRP A 8 1.71 -18.68 1.22
CA TRP A 8 1.78 -18.60 -0.24
C TRP A 8 2.14 -17.20 -0.75
N ARG A 9 2.60 -16.31 0.13
CA ARG A 9 2.92 -14.91 -0.21
C ARG A 9 3.86 -14.75 -1.41
N ILE A 10 4.83 -15.66 -1.58
CA ILE A 10 5.74 -15.65 -2.74
C ILE A 10 4.96 -15.85 -4.04
N LEU A 11 4.03 -16.80 -4.06
CA LEU A 11 3.21 -17.09 -5.23
C LEU A 11 2.25 -15.93 -5.52
N ASP A 12 1.57 -15.40 -4.50
CA ASP A 12 0.66 -14.27 -4.66
C ASP A 12 1.38 -13.03 -5.20
N LYS A 13 2.53 -12.67 -4.61
CA LYS A 13 3.34 -11.52 -5.06
C LYS A 13 4.00 -11.76 -6.41
N TYR A 14 4.29 -13.01 -6.78
CA TYR A 14 4.73 -13.34 -8.13
C TYR A 14 3.60 -13.15 -9.13
N ALA A 15 2.40 -13.65 -8.85
CA ALA A 15 1.23 -13.48 -9.71
C ALA A 15 0.90 -12.00 -9.93
N VAL A 16 1.01 -11.14 -8.89
CA VAL A 16 0.88 -9.69 -9.03
C VAL A 16 1.87 -9.11 -10.04
N ARG A 17 3.15 -9.52 -9.99
CA ARG A 17 4.16 -9.07 -10.97
C ARG A 17 3.86 -9.53 -12.39
N ILE A 18 3.40 -10.78 -12.55
CA ILE A 18 3.00 -11.32 -13.86
C ILE A 18 1.78 -10.56 -14.42
N GLY A 19 0.85 -10.13 -13.56
CA GLY A 19 -0.28 -9.28 -13.94
C GLY A 19 0.07 -7.81 -14.20
N GLY A 20 1.35 -7.41 -14.13
CA GLY A 20 1.80 -6.03 -14.36
C GLY A 20 1.76 -5.12 -13.13
N GLY A 21 1.41 -5.65 -11.95
CA GLY A 21 1.45 -4.91 -10.69
C GLY A 21 2.85 -4.83 -10.08
N HIS A 22 2.96 -4.07 -8.99
CA HIS A 22 4.18 -3.91 -8.21
C HIS A 22 4.03 -4.47 -6.80
N ASN A 23 5.13 -4.97 -6.25
CA ASN A 23 5.15 -5.51 -4.91
C ASN A 23 5.48 -4.42 -3.89
N HIS A 24 4.54 -4.18 -2.96
CA HIS A 24 4.84 -3.55 -1.67
C HIS A 24 5.78 -4.44 -0.83
N ARG A 25 6.15 -4.03 0.39
CA ARG A 25 6.98 -4.83 1.31
C ARG A 25 6.46 -6.27 1.48
N PHE A 26 7.38 -7.20 1.67
CA PHE A 26 7.15 -8.64 1.76
C PHE A 26 6.71 -9.06 3.17
N GLY A 27 7.24 -8.41 4.19
CA GLY A 27 6.99 -8.70 5.59
C GLY A 27 7.12 -7.47 6.46
N LEU A 28 7.37 -7.69 7.75
CA LEU A 28 7.73 -6.63 8.70
C LEU A 28 9.24 -6.36 8.73
N PHE A 29 10.02 -7.23 8.10
CA PHE A 29 11.48 -7.25 8.16
C PHE A 29 12.15 -6.47 7.02
N ASP A 30 11.41 -6.06 5.99
CA ASP A 30 11.95 -5.47 4.75
C ASP A 30 11.38 -4.10 4.40
N GLY A 31 10.64 -3.47 5.31
CA GLY A 31 10.13 -2.12 5.11
C GLY A 31 9.43 -1.56 6.33
N VAL A 32 9.60 -0.26 6.54
CA VAL A 32 8.92 0.50 7.59
C VAL A 32 7.59 1.01 7.04
N LEU A 33 6.50 0.64 7.71
CA LEU A 33 5.19 1.28 7.53
C LEU A 33 4.57 1.42 8.91
N ILE A 34 4.51 2.67 9.36
CA ILE A 34 3.87 3.10 10.61
C ILE A 34 2.36 3.09 10.37
N LYS A 35 1.61 2.54 11.32
CA LYS A 35 0.15 2.38 11.26
C LYS A 35 -0.51 3.04 12.46
N ASP A 36 -1.83 3.18 12.41
CA ASP A 36 -2.73 3.58 13.50
C ASP A 36 -2.28 3.13 14.91
N ASN A 37 -1.97 1.86 15.09
CA ASN A 37 -1.57 1.27 16.38
C ASN A 37 -0.21 1.76 16.85
N HIS A 38 0.71 2.02 15.92
CA HIS A 38 2.03 2.59 16.24
C HIS A 38 1.91 4.07 16.59
N ILE A 39 1.08 4.82 15.87
CA ILE A 39 0.78 6.23 16.14
C ILE A 39 0.16 6.36 17.53
N SER A 40 -0.85 5.53 17.83
CA SER A 40 -1.49 5.47 19.15
C SER A 40 -0.50 5.15 20.28
N ALA A 41 0.44 4.23 20.03
CA ALA A 41 1.46 3.89 21.01
C ALA A 41 2.51 4.99 21.22
N ALA A 42 2.85 5.76 20.18
CA ALA A 42 3.81 6.86 20.25
C ALA A 42 3.19 8.18 20.75
N GLY A 43 1.88 8.36 20.56
CA GLY A 43 1.11 9.54 20.95
C GLY A 43 0.84 10.54 19.82
N SER A 44 1.66 10.57 18.77
CA SER A 44 1.40 11.36 17.55
C SER A 44 2.12 10.79 16.33
N VAL A 45 1.76 11.28 15.14
CA VAL A 45 2.41 10.89 13.87
C VAL A 45 3.87 11.30 13.86
N GLY A 46 4.16 12.54 14.27
CA GLY A 46 5.50 13.09 14.29
C GLY A 46 6.41 12.37 15.28
N GLU A 47 5.90 12.05 16.48
CA GLU A 47 6.69 11.29 17.46
C GLU A 47 6.96 9.86 16.97
N ALA A 48 5.98 9.19 16.34
CA ALA A 48 6.19 7.87 15.75
C ALA A 48 7.31 7.88 14.69
N ILE A 49 7.27 8.86 13.77
CA ILE A 49 8.30 9.00 12.72
C ILE A 49 9.68 9.28 13.33
N LYS A 50 9.75 10.17 14.32
CA LYS A 50 11.00 10.53 15.00
C LYS A 50 11.64 9.33 15.71
N LEU A 51 10.85 8.54 16.44
CA LEU A 51 11.33 7.32 17.12
C LEU A 51 11.88 6.31 16.11
N VAL A 52 11.19 6.12 14.99
CA VAL A 52 11.62 5.21 13.93
C VAL A 52 12.89 5.70 13.23
N LYS A 53 12.99 7.00 12.90
CA LYS A 53 14.18 7.60 12.28
C LYS A 53 15.45 7.39 13.10
N GLY A 54 15.34 7.43 14.43
CA GLY A 54 16.47 7.16 15.33
C GLY A 54 16.89 5.69 15.40
N SER A 55 16.07 4.76 14.89
CA SER A 55 16.21 3.32 15.11
C SER A 55 16.47 2.51 13.84
N VAL A 56 16.21 3.07 12.65
CA VAL A 56 16.33 2.35 11.37
C VAL A 56 17.55 2.80 10.56
N PRO A 57 18.17 1.91 9.75
CA PRO A 57 19.22 2.29 8.83
C PRO A 57 18.74 3.35 7.82
N HIS A 58 19.62 4.30 7.47
CA HIS A 58 19.35 5.37 6.50
C HIS A 58 18.97 4.88 5.09
N THR A 59 19.13 3.59 4.79
CA THR A 59 18.76 2.97 3.51
C THR A 59 17.29 2.54 3.46
N LEU A 60 16.56 2.56 4.58
CA LEU A 60 15.14 2.22 4.62
C LEU A 60 14.29 3.47 4.58
N LYS A 61 13.33 3.49 3.64
CA LYS A 61 12.28 4.51 3.60
C LYS A 61 11.25 4.28 4.70
N ILE A 62 10.71 5.36 5.23
CA ILE A 62 9.66 5.40 6.25
C ILE A 62 8.34 5.79 5.59
N GLU A 63 7.43 4.83 5.53
CA GLU A 63 6.04 5.05 5.14
C GLU A 63 5.16 5.21 6.39
N VAL A 64 4.14 6.07 6.33
CA VAL A 64 3.18 6.24 7.41
C VAL A 64 1.75 6.29 6.88
N GLU A 65 0.86 5.55 7.54
CA GLU A 65 -0.58 5.56 7.31
C GLU A 65 -1.20 6.78 8.00
N VAL A 66 -2.00 7.55 7.25
CA VAL A 66 -2.70 8.74 7.76
C VAL A 66 -4.16 8.72 7.31
N GLU A 67 -5.04 9.16 8.19
CA GLU A 67 -6.49 9.21 7.97
C GLU A 67 -6.99 10.66 7.79
N THR A 68 -6.21 11.65 8.26
CA THR A 68 -6.59 13.06 8.19
C THR A 68 -5.59 13.95 7.45
N LEU A 69 -6.04 15.11 6.97
CA LEU A 69 -5.16 16.10 6.33
C LEU A 69 -4.16 16.73 7.31
N ASP A 70 -4.47 16.75 8.60
CA ASP A 70 -3.56 17.29 9.61
C ASP A 70 -2.47 16.29 9.98
N GLU A 71 -2.82 15.00 10.10
CA GLU A 71 -1.84 13.91 10.19
C GLU A 71 -0.92 13.86 8.96
N LEU A 72 -1.47 14.09 7.77
CA LEU A 72 -0.69 14.19 6.54
C LEU A 72 0.37 15.31 6.62
N LYS A 73 -0.03 16.50 7.06
CA LYS A 73 0.92 17.61 7.23
C LYS A 73 1.98 17.28 8.27
N GLU A 74 1.56 16.72 9.41
CA GLU A 74 2.47 16.30 10.48
C GLU A 74 3.48 15.25 9.98
N ALA A 75 3.04 14.28 9.18
CA ALA A 75 3.88 13.27 8.56
C ALA A 75 4.94 13.88 7.64
N ILE A 76 4.53 14.78 6.75
CA ILE A 76 5.44 15.43 5.80
C ILE A 76 6.44 16.31 6.54
N ASP A 77 6.00 17.11 7.50
CA ASP A 77 6.86 18.03 8.25
C ASP A 77 7.83 17.28 9.18
N SER A 78 7.45 16.08 9.63
CA SER A 78 8.33 15.15 10.36
C SER A 78 9.26 14.36 9.43
N GLY A 79 9.10 14.51 8.11
CA GLY A 79 9.94 13.97 7.05
C GLY A 79 9.74 12.48 6.79
N ALA A 80 8.50 12.01 6.73
CA ALA A 80 8.19 10.72 6.12
C ALA A 80 8.67 10.68 4.66
N ASP A 81 9.09 9.51 4.18
CA ASP A 81 9.48 9.32 2.77
C ASP A 81 8.26 9.03 1.88
N ALA A 82 7.23 8.41 2.48
CA ALA A 82 5.98 8.06 1.83
C ALA A 82 4.81 8.19 2.81
N VAL A 83 3.64 8.48 2.29
CA VAL A 83 2.38 8.52 3.03
C VAL A 83 1.37 7.59 2.38
N LEU A 84 0.65 6.84 3.21
CA LEU A 84 -0.43 5.97 2.80
C LEU A 84 -1.75 6.59 3.28
N LEU A 85 -2.53 7.09 2.34
CA LEU A 85 -3.83 7.70 2.57
C LEU A 85 -4.87 6.58 2.71
N ASP A 86 -5.34 6.34 3.93
CA ASP A 86 -6.29 5.24 4.20
C ASP A 86 -7.74 5.75 4.20
N ASN A 87 -8.58 5.14 3.36
CA ASN A 87 -10.03 5.37 3.29
C ASN A 87 -10.48 6.84 3.15
N MET A 88 -9.67 7.71 2.56
CA MET A 88 -10.07 9.09 2.25
C MET A 88 -11.08 9.14 1.10
N ASP A 89 -12.11 9.98 1.23
CA ASP A 89 -13.02 10.25 0.11
C ASP A 89 -12.33 11.03 -1.02
N MET A 90 -12.93 11.06 -2.21
CA MET A 90 -12.34 11.69 -3.40
C MET A 90 -12.05 13.20 -3.25
N ASN A 91 -12.81 13.93 -2.43
CA ASN A 91 -12.57 15.36 -2.22
C ASN A 91 -11.38 15.56 -1.29
N MET A 92 -11.28 14.75 -0.24
CA MET A 92 -10.17 14.76 0.69
C MET A 92 -8.88 14.27 0.01
N LEU A 93 -8.97 13.22 -0.80
CA LEU A 93 -7.85 12.67 -1.56
C LEU A 93 -7.23 13.72 -2.49
N ARG A 94 -8.04 14.49 -3.23
CA ARG A 94 -7.51 15.56 -4.09
C ARG A 94 -6.74 16.62 -3.30
N LYS A 95 -7.27 17.04 -2.14
CA LYS A 95 -6.59 17.98 -1.25
C LYS A 95 -5.30 17.39 -0.68
N ALA A 96 -5.33 16.11 -0.30
CA ALA A 96 -4.16 15.40 0.20
C ALA A 96 -3.06 15.35 -0.86
N VAL A 97 -3.40 15.04 -2.11
CA VAL A 97 -2.46 15.07 -3.22
C VAL A 97 -1.88 16.46 -3.42
N GLU A 98 -2.70 17.51 -3.42
CA GLU A 98 -2.21 18.90 -3.53
C GLU A 98 -1.21 19.28 -2.42
N ILE A 99 -1.44 18.83 -1.18
CA ILE A 99 -0.55 19.09 -0.04
C ILE A 99 0.77 18.31 -0.15
N ALA A 100 0.69 17.05 -0.60
CA ALA A 100 1.80 16.10 -0.59
C ALA A 100 2.65 16.13 -1.86
N LYS A 101 2.13 16.69 -2.95
CA LYS A 101 2.77 16.71 -4.27
C LYS A 101 4.20 17.24 -4.20
N ASP A 102 5.12 16.50 -4.83
CA ASP A 102 6.55 16.80 -4.89
C ASP A 102 7.28 16.84 -3.52
N ARG A 103 6.61 16.43 -2.43
CA ARG A 103 7.19 16.40 -1.07
C ARG A 103 7.42 14.97 -0.57
N VAL A 104 6.48 14.07 -0.85
CA VAL A 104 6.51 12.67 -0.39
C VAL A 104 5.88 11.76 -1.45
N ILE A 105 6.20 10.46 -1.41
CA ILE A 105 5.49 9.45 -2.21
C ILE A 105 4.06 9.30 -1.66
N ILE A 106 3.08 9.27 -2.55
CA ILE A 106 1.66 9.20 -2.20
C ILE A 106 1.11 7.83 -2.60
N GLU A 107 0.76 7.02 -1.60
CA GLU A 107 0.06 5.76 -1.77
C GLU A 107 -1.39 5.89 -1.29
N VAL A 108 -2.34 5.29 -2.00
CA VAL A 108 -3.74 5.15 -1.54
C VAL A 108 -4.04 3.69 -1.25
N SER A 109 -4.77 3.44 -0.16
CA SER A 109 -5.23 2.12 0.24
C SER A 109 -6.62 2.21 0.89
N GLY A 110 -7.28 1.05 1.02
CA GLY A 110 -8.56 0.92 1.71
C GLY A 110 -9.74 0.90 0.73
N GLY A 111 -10.53 -0.18 0.77
CA GLY A 111 -11.80 -0.28 0.03
C GLY A 111 -11.74 -0.24 -1.50
N ILE A 112 -10.55 -0.16 -2.12
CA ILE A 112 -10.37 0.08 -3.55
C ILE A 112 -11.01 -1.00 -4.41
N THR A 113 -11.80 -0.57 -5.39
CA THR A 113 -12.55 -1.41 -6.33
C THR A 113 -12.06 -1.23 -7.77
N LEU A 114 -12.51 -2.08 -8.68
CA LEU A 114 -12.16 -1.91 -10.10
C LEU A 114 -12.85 -0.67 -10.70
N GLU A 115 -13.98 -0.30 -10.12
CA GLU A 115 -14.82 0.81 -10.55
C GLU A 115 -14.20 2.16 -10.17
N ASP A 116 -13.55 2.26 -8.99
CA ASP A 116 -12.97 3.52 -8.49
C ASP A 116 -11.49 3.71 -8.81
N VAL A 117 -10.72 2.63 -9.03
CA VAL A 117 -9.25 2.70 -9.19
C VAL A 117 -8.80 3.66 -10.29
N GLY A 118 -9.58 3.76 -11.38
CA GLY A 118 -9.29 4.66 -12.49
C GLY A 118 -9.44 6.14 -12.11
N GLU A 119 -10.43 6.48 -11.29
CA GLU A 119 -10.63 7.85 -10.81
C GLU A 119 -9.61 8.22 -9.72
N ILE A 120 -9.26 7.27 -8.86
CA ILE A 120 -8.18 7.43 -7.88
C ILE A 120 -6.86 7.71 -8.59
N ALA A 121 -6.51 6.94 -9.63
CA ALA A 121 -5.27 7.14 -10.40
C ALA A 121 -5.18 8.54 -11.03
N LYS A 122 -6.31 9.07 -11.51
CA LYS A 122 -6.38 10.43 -12.11
C LYS A 122 -6.12 11.55 -11.10
N THR A 123 -6.17 11.29 -9.79
CA THR A 123 -5.86 12.32 -8.78
C THR A 123 -4.38 12.69 -8.77
N GLY A 124 -3.48 11.84 -9.30
CA GLY A 124 -2.04 12.07 -9.32
C GLY A 124 -1.29 11.40 -8.16
N VAL A 125 -1.87 10.38 -7.54
CA VAL A 125 -1.18 9.50 -6.58
C VAL A 125 -0.13 8.65 -7.29
N ASP A 126 0.95 8.31 -6.59
CA ASP A 126 2.04 7.51 -7.17
C ASP A 126 1.71 6.01 -7.18
N PHE A 127 1.05 5.54 -6.11
CA PHE A 127 0.72 4.12 -5.93
C PHE A 127 -0.71 3.91 -5.44
N ILE A 128 -1.29 2.78 -5.85
CA ILE A 128 -2.59 2.32 -5.38
C ILE A 128 -2.44 0.88 -4.88
N SER A 129 -2.61 0.67 -3.58
CA SER A 129 -2.50 -0.63 -2.94
C SER A 129 -3.85 -1.32 -2.85
N VAL A 130 -4.09 -2.29 -3.74
CA VAL A 130 -5.32 -3.08 -3.75
C VAL A 130 -5.09 -4.40 -3.02
N GLY A 131 -5.85 -4.66 -1.95
CA GLY A 131 -5.80 -5.95 -1.24
C GLY A 131 -6.48 -7.09 -2.01
N ALA A 132 -7.59 -6.76 -2.69
CA ALA A 132 -8.47 -7.74 -3.32
C ALA A 132 -7.78 -8.61 -4.39
N ILE A 133 -6.72 -8.09 -5.02
CA ILE A 133 -5.92 -8.81 -6.03
C ILE A 133 -5.09 -9.98 -5.46
N THR A 134 -5.09 -10.19 -4.15
CA THR A 134 -4.48 -11.37 -3.51
C THR A 134 -5.42 -12.11 -2.57
N HIS A 135 -6.26 -11.42 -1.77
CA HIS A 135 -7.12 -12.09 -0.79
C HIS A 135 -8.54 -12.43 -1.29
N SER A 136 -8.97 -11.92 -2.45
CA SER A 136 -10.34 -12.07 -2.97
C SER A 136 -10.35 -12.46 -4.44
N VAL A 137 -9.35 -13.21 -4.88
CA VAL A 137 -9.21 -13.65 -6.27
C VAL A 137 -10.07 -14.87 -6.59
N LYS A 138 -10.51 -14.97 -7.84
CA LYS A 138 -11.11 -16.19 -8.39
C LYS A 138 -10.04 -16.96 -9.16
N GLY A 139 -10.00 -18.27 -8.96
CA GLY A 139 -9.12 -19.14 -9.74
C GLY A 139 -9.47 -19.07 -11.23
N VAL A 140 -8.45 -19.07 -12.08
CA VAL A 140 -8.63 -19.24 -13.53
C VAL A 140 -9.05 -20.68 -13.78
N ASP A 141 -10.07 -20.88 -14.62
CA ASP A 141 -10.53 -22.22 -14.98
C ASP A 141 -9.53 -22.88 -15.93
N ILE A 142 -8.90 -23.98 -15.47
CA ILE A 142 -7.86 -24.70 -16.18
C ILE A 142 -8.11 -26.20 -16.02
N SER A 143 -8.10 -26.94 -17.13
CA SER A 143 -8.28 -28.39 -17.17
C SER A 143 -7.19 -29.08 -18.00
N LEU A 144 -6.98 -30.37 -17.73
CA LEU A 144 -6.08 -31.25 -18.47
C LEU A 144 -6.91 -32.38 -19.10
N GLU A 145 -6.97 -32.45 -20.43
CA GLU A 145 -7.67 -33.51 -21.15
C GLU A 145 -6.64 -34.51 -21.73
N LEU A 146 -6.81 -35.80 -21.42
CA LEU A 146 -5.95 -36.86 -21.92
C LEU A 146 -6.50 -37.42 -23.23
N GLN A 147 -5.72 -37.37 -24.30
CA GLN A 147 -6.06 -38.03 -25.56
C GLN A 147 -5.63 -39.50 -25.53
N ARG A 148 -6.54 -40.41 -25.91
CA ARG A 148 -6.22 -41.82 -26.12
C ARG A 148 -5.60 -42.00 -27.51
N LYS A 149 -4.44 -42.67 -27.61
CA LYS A 149 -3.87 -43.07 -28.90
C LYS A 149 -4.84 -44.04 -29.61
N GLY A 150 -5.29 -43.68 -30.81
CA GLY A 150 -6.06 -44.56 -31.70
C GLY A 150 -7.53 -44.17 -31.94
N HIS A 151 -7.97 -43.01 -31.46
CA HIS A 151 -9.19 -42.34 -31.89
C HIS A 151 -8.86 -40.95 -32.42
#